data_AF-A0A8R1HWI6-F1
#
_entry.id   AF-A0A8R1HWI6-F1
#
_cell.length_a   1.000
_cell.length_b   1.000
_cell.length_c   1.000
_cell.angle_alpha   90.00
_cell.angle_beta   90.00
_cell.angle_gamma   90.00
#
_symmetry.space_group_name_H-M   'P 1'
#
loop_
_entity.id
_entity.type
_entity.pdbx_description
1 polymer ?
#
loop_
_entity_poly.entity_id
_entity_poly.type
_entity_poly.pdbx_seq_one_letter_code
_entity_poly.pdbx_strand_id
1 'polypeptide(L)'
;MTQKWLNASEWEQVIANHLYTEVDEIGIRELKYLYDERKMTVRVPSCSNSKMPFDYLIWSKTSKKNHDKHQPRYVKLNIFDSPVNSIRCVEFQNQAVTKNIVPFKEFIYVHYTVHNNMFTVPDPKSRKRRLEGYY
;
A
#
# COMPACT_ATOMS: atom_id res chain seq x y z
N MET A 1 -19.89 0.44 -4.56
CA MET A 1 -19.41 1.09 -3.33
C MET A 1 -18.23 1.98 -3.69
N THR A 2 -18.21 3.22 -3.21
CA THR A 2 -17.12 4.17 -3.48
C THR A 2 -15.88 3.77 -2.67
N GLN A 3 -14.71 3.68 -3.32
CA GLN A 3 -13.45 3.38 -2.64
C GLN A 3 -13.14 4.46 -1.60
N LYS A 4 -13.22 4.13 -0.31
CA LYS A 4 -12.92 5.08 0.78
C LYS A 4 -11.41 5.05 1.06
N TRP A 5 -10.77 6.19 0.86
CA TRP A 5 -9.37 6.43 1.23
C TRP A 5 -9.33 7.14 2.57
N LEU A 6 -8.31 6.86 3.39
CA LEU A 6 -8.13 7.60 4.64
C LEU A 6 -7.80 9.07 4.33
N ASN A 7 -8.49 9.97 5.00
CA ASN A 7 -8.17 11.39 5.00
C ASN A 7 -7.05 11.71 6.01
N ALA A 8 -6.63 12.98 6.06
CA ALA A 8 -5.58 13.43 6.97
C ALA A 8 -5.86 13.10 8.44
N SER A 9 -7.05 13.44 8.95
CA SER A 9 -7.44 13.19 10.33
C SER A 9 -7.52 11.70 10.67
N GLU A 10 -8.02 10.87 9.74
CA GLU A 10 -8.03 9.42 9.91
C GLU A 10 -6.59 8.85 9.98
N TRP A 11 -5.66 9.38 9.18
CA TRP A 11 -4.25 9.01 9.28
C TRP A 11 -3.60 9.45 10.59
N GLU A 12 -3.88 10.67 11.06
CA GLU A 12 -3.41 11.16 12.35
C GLU A 12 -3.88 10.26 13.49
N GLN A 13 -5.15 9.83 13.47
CA GLN A 13 -5.69 8.88 14.45
C GLN A 13 -4.96 7.53 14.39
N VAL A 14 -4.70 7.01 13.19
CA VAL A 14 -3.95 5.76 13.01
C VAL A 14 -2.55 5.87 13.60
N ILE A 15 -1.85 6.98 13.34
CA ILE A 15 -0.47 7.19 13.78
C ILE A 15 -0.41 7.44 15.29
N ALA A 16 -1.24 8.35 15.82
CA ALA A 16 -1.24 8.73 17.23
C ALA A 16 -1.65 7.58 18.16
N ASN A 17 -2.66 6.81 17.75
CA ASN A 17 -3.20 5.71 18.56
C ASN A 17 -2.56 4.35 18.24
N HIS A 18 -1.48 4.32 17.45
CA HIS A 18 -0.75 3.10 17.11
C HIS A 18 -1.64 2.01 16.49
N LEU A 19 -2.58 2.40 15.62
CA LEU A 19 -3.54 1.48 14.97
C LEU A 19 -2.93 0.82 13.73
N TYR A 20 -1.78 0.17 13.92
CA TYR A 20 -1.03 -0.51 12.88
C TYR A 20 -0.18 -1.65 13.46
N THR A 21 0.17 -2.60 12.62
CA THR A 21 1.19 -3.60 12.93
C THR A 21 2.54 -3.16 12.39
N GLU A 22 3.56 -3.16 13.23
CA GLU A 22 4.92 -2.89 12.79
C GLU A 22 5.57 -4.15 12.21
N VAL A 23 6.15 -4.03 11.01
CA VAL A 23 6.84 -5.11 10.32
C VAL A 23 8.04 -4.55 9.56
N ASP A 24 9.09 -5.35 9.38
CA ASP A 24 10.26 -4.94 8.58
C ASP A 24 9.92 -4.83 7.09
N GLU A 25 9.06 -5.73 6.62
CA GLU A 25 8.58 -5.81 5.24
C GLU A 25 7.20 -6.46 5.15
N ILE A 26 6.47 -6.20 4.06
CA ILE A 26 5.16 -6.80 3.81
C ILE A 26 5.35 -8.12 3.08
N GLY A 27 5.11 -9.22 3.79
CA GLY A 27 5.23 -10.58 3.30
C GLY A 27 3.88 -11.26 3.04
N ILE A 28 3.95 -12.54 2.67
CA ILE A 28 2.77 -13.38 2.47
C ILE A 28 1.95 -13.54 3.77
N ARG A 29 2.60 -13.51 4.94
CA ARG A 29 1.92 -13.59 6.23
C ARG A 29 0.94 -12.43 6.42
N GLU A 30 1.39 -11.21 6.15
CA GLU A 30 0.57 -10.00 6.26
C GLU A 30 -0.56 -10.00 5.20
N LEU A 31 -0.30 -10.52 4.00
CA LEU A 31 -1.34 -10.65 2.97
C LEU A 31 -2.39 -11.71 3.30
N LYS A 32 -2.03 -12.78 4.02
CA LYS A 32 -3.00 -13.75 4.57
C LYS A 32 -3.89 -13.10 5.62
N TYR A 33 -3.28 -12.35 6.54
CA TYR A 33 -4.04 -11.55 7.52
C TYR A 33 -5.01 -10.59 6.82
N LEU A 34 -4.55 -9.88 5.78
CA LEU A 34 -5.41 -9.01 4.98
C LEU A 34 -6.57 -9.76 4.31
N TYR A 35 -6.35 -10.99 3.86
CA TYR A 35 -7.38 -11.82 3.24
C TYR A 35 -8.50 -12.13 4.23
N ASP A 36 -8.14 -12.51 5.45
CA ASP A 36 -9.08 -12.86 6.52
C ASP A 36 -9.81 -11.61 7.05
N GLU A 37 -9.06 -10.56 7.41
CA GLU A 37 -9.59 -9.38 8.10
C GLU A 37 -10.16 -8.30 7.17
N ARG A 38 -9.93 -8.42 5.86
CA ARG A 38 -10.34 -7.46 4.82
C ARG A 38 -9.76 -6.05 4.94
N LYS A 39 -9.14 -5.68 6.06
CA LYS A 39 -8.48 -4.41 6.29
C LYS A 39 -7.24 -4.64 7.15
N MET A 40 -6.18 -3.91 6.83
CA MET A 40 -4.93 -4.00 7.59
C MET A 40 -4.17 -2.70 7.44
N THR A 41 -3.58 -2.22 8.53
CA THR A 41 -2.61 -1.12 8.49
C THR A 41 -1.29 -1.64 8.98
N VAL A 42 -0.22 -1.39 8.24
CA VAL A 42 1.15 -1.71 8.65
C VAL A 42 2.04 -0.47 8.63
N ARG A 43 3.08 -0.52 9.45
CA ARG A 43 4.17 0.45 9.47
C ARG A 43 5.47 -0.27 9.14
N VAL A 44 6.22 0.24 8.17
CA VAL A 44 7.55 -0.27 7.79
C VAL A 44 8.62 0.82 7.86
N PRO A 45 9.89 0.50 8.17
CA PRO A 45 10.97 1.49 8.18
C PRO A 45 11.29 2.01 6.78
N SER A 46 11.43 3.34 6.63
CA SER A 46 11.73 3.95 5.33
C SER A 46 13.18 3.74 4.86
N CYS A 47 14.09 3.38 5.76
CA CYS A 47 15.50 3.12 5.43
C CYS A 47 15.71 1.80 4.67
N SER A 48 14.83 0.82 4.89
CA SER A 48 14.89 -0.51 4.27
C SER A 48 13.78 -0.75 3.23
N ASN A 49 12.86 0.21 3.07
CA ASN A 49 11.74 0.11 2.15
C ASN A 49 11.64 1.34 1.24
N SER A 50 11.47 1.10 -0.06
CA SER A 50 11.14 2.18 -1.00
C SER A 50 9.80 2.85 -0.64
N LYS A 51 9.59 4.08 -1.13
CA LYS A 51 8.34 4.86 -0.95
C LYS A 51 7.05 4.09 -1.25
N MET A 52 7.13 3.07 -2.11
CA MET A 52 6.06 2.11 -2.34
C MET A 52 6.56 0.71 -1.95
N PRO A 53 6.33 0.28 -0.70
CA PRO A 53 6.80 -1.01 -0.21
C PRO A 53 6.32 -2.16 -1.10
N PHE A 54 7.21 -3.14 -1.29
CA PHE A 54 6.92 -4.36 -2.05
C PHE A 54 5.98 -5.26 -1.25
N ASP A 55 4.95 -5.80 -1.90
CA ASP A 55 3.90 -6.62 -1.29
C ASP A 55 3.32 -7.65 -2.28
N TYR A 56 4.14 -8.12 -3.23
CA TYR A 56 3.76 -9.09 -4.28
C TYR A 56 2.65 -8.66 -5.27
N LEU A 57 1.85 -7.62 -4.97
CA LEU A 57 0.70 -7.16 -5.76
C LEU A 57 1.06 -6.12 -6.83
N ILE A 58 0.26 -6.03 -7.91
CA ILE A 58 0.56 -5.14 -9.05
C ILE A 58 -0.21 -3.83 -8.93
N TRP A 59 0.49 -2.75 -8.57
CA TRP A 59 -0.08 -1.41 -8.40
C TRP A 59 0.13 -0.47 -9.60
N SER A 60 0.97 -0.87 -10.53
CA SER A 60 1.24 -0.11 -11.76
C SER A 60 1.55 -1.06 -12.90
N LYS A 61 0.98 -0.78 -14.07
CA LYS A 61 1.24 -1.51 -15.31
C LYS A 61 1.01 -0.60 -16.51
N THR A 62 1.94 -0.63 -17.45
CA THR A 62 1.82 0.06 -18.74
C THR A 62 1.67 -1.00 -19.83
N SER A 63 0.58 -0.97 -20.59
CA SER A 63 0.41 -1.84 -21.76
C SER A 63 0.96 -1.13 -23.00
N LYS A 64 2.00 -1.70 -23.63
CA LYS A 64 2.54 -1.15 -24.89
C LYS A 64 1.58 -1.28 -26.08
N LYS A 65 0.65 -2.24 -26.04
CA LYS A 65 -0.28 -2.52 -27.16
C LYS A 65 -1.47 -1.56 -27.22
N ASN A 66 -1.99 -1.15 -26.06
CA ASN A 66 -3.23 -0.37 -25.98
C ASN A 66 -3.01 1.06 -25.45
N HIS A 67 -1.77 1.46 -25.15
CA HIS A 67 -1.43 2.70 -24.43
C HIS A 67 -2.10 2.87 -23.05
N ASP A 68 -2.85 1.88 -22.58
CA ASP A 68 -3.45 1.89 -21.25
C ASP A 68 -2.39 1.87 -20.15
N LYS A 69 -2.55 2.80 -19.22
CA LYS A 69 -1.62 3.01 -18.11
C LYS A 69 -2.37 2.96 -16.79
N HIS A 70 -2.22 1.85 -16.08
CA HIS A 70 -2.66 1.72 -14.70
C HIS A 70 -1.58 2.27 -13.78
N GLN A 71 -1.92 3.28 -12.98
CA GLN A 71 -0.98 3.99 -12.12
C GLN A 71 -1.59 4.38 -10.78
N PRO A 72 -0.75 4.47 -9.74
CA PRO A 72 -1.10 5.13 -8.49
C PRO A 72 -1.47 6.60 -8.71
N ARG A 73 -2.36 7.10 -7.86
CA ARG A 73 -2.67 8.53 -7.76
C ARG A 73 -1.93 9.13 -6.57
N TYR A 74 -1.30 10.28 -6.78
CA TYR A 74 -0.62 11.03 -5.73
C TYR A 74 -1.53 12.15 -5.25
N VAL A 75 -1.73 12.26 -3.93
CA VAL A 75 -2.60 13.24 -3.30
C VAL A 75 -1.87 13.88 -2.13
N LYS A 76 -1.81 15.21 -2.10
CA LYS A 76 -1.23 15.94 -0.95
C LYS A 76 -2.18 15.84 0.24
N LEU A 77 -1.64 15.52 1.41
CA LEU A 77 -2.31 15.57 2.70
C LEU A 77 -1.41 16.35 3.67
N ASN A 78 -2.02 17.01 4.65
CA ASN A 78 -1.28 17.56 5.79
C ASN A 78 -1.57 16.66 6.98
N ILE A 79 -0.54 16.01 7.53
CA ILE A 79 -0.65 15.11 8.69
C ILE A 79 0.23 15.68 9.78
N PHE A 80 -0.35 16.02 10.94
CA PHE A 80 0.31 16.77 12.01
C PHE A 80 1.02 18.01 11.47
N ASP A 81 0.29 18.80 10.68
CA ASP A 81 0.77 20.00 9.98
C ASP A 81 1.96 19.78 9.03
N SER A 82 2.35 18.54 8.78
CA SER A 82 3.43 18.18 7.87
C SER A 82 2.84 17.78 6.51
N PRO A 83 3.20 18.47 5.42
CA PRO A 83 2.72 18.11 4.09
C PRO A 83 3.37 16.81 3.62
N VAL A 84 2.55 15.84 3.24
CA VAL A 84 2.97 14.54 2.72
C VAL A 84 2.29 14.23 1.39
N ASN A 85 2.98 13.48 0.53
CA ASN A 85 2.40 12.96 -0.70
C ASN A 85 1.87 11.54 -0.44
N SER A 86 0.55 11.44 -0.25
CA SER A 86 -0.13 10.16 -0.15
C SER A 86 -0.19 9.46 -1.50
N ILE A 87 -0.01 8.14 -1.52
CA ILE A 87 -0.09 7.32 -2.73
C ILE A 87 -1.31 6.41 -2.62
N ARG A 88 -2.23 6.51 -3.57
CA ARG A 88 -3.45 5.71 -3.63
C ARG A 88 -3.36 4.74 -4.79
N CYS A 89 -3.35 3.45 -4.48
CA CYS A 89 -3.23 2.38 -5.46
C CYS A 89 -4.47 1.50 -5.44
N VAL A 90 -4.97 1.16 -6.63
CA VAL A 90 -5.92 0.07 -6.84
C VAL A 90 -5.12 -1.09 -7.43
N GLU A 91 -5.40 -2.33 -7.07
CA GLU A 91 -4.67 -3.47 -7.66
C GLU A 91 -5.09 -3.67 -9.13
N PHE A 92 -4.12 -3.96 -9.99
CA PHE A 92 -4.30 -4.01 -11.45
C PHE A 92 -5.07 -5.24 -11.92
N GLN A 93 -4.72 -6.43 -11.43
CA GLN A 93 -5.31 -7.69 -11.91
C GLN A 93 -6.75 -7.88 -11.40
N ASN A 94 -7.01 -7.34 -10.21
CA ASN A 94 -8.22 -7.54 -9.44
C ASN A 94 -8.44 -6.33 -8.54
N GLN A 95 -9.30 -5.42 -8.97
CA GLN A 95 -9.67 -4.19 -8.25
C GLN A 95 -10.39 -4.44 -6.91
N ALA A 96 -10.36 -5.67 -6.40
CA ALA A 96 -10.74 -6.07 -5.06
C ALA A 96 -9.92 -5.36 -3.98
N VAL A 97 -8.67 -4.98 -4.23
CA VAL A 97 -7.79 -4.42 -3.19
C VAL A 97 -7.35 -3.01 -3.51
N THR A 98 -7.39 -2.15 -2.50
CA THR A 98 -6.77 -0.83 -2.52
C THR A 98 -5.69 -0.72 -1.45
N LYS A 99 -4.66 0.07 -1.76
CA LYS A 99 -3.58 0.42 -0.85
C LYS A 99 -3.44 1.94 -0.78
N ASN A 100 -3.52 2.50 0.42
CA ASN A 100 -3.21 3.90 0.72
C ASN A 100 -1.86 3.96 1.44
N ILE A 101 -0.91 4.71 0.90
CA ILE A 101 0.44 4.87 1.47
C ILE A 101 0.61 6.30 1.97
N VAL A 102 1.23 6.45 3.13
CA VAL A 102 1.66 7.74 3.69
C VAL A 102 3.09 7.58 4.23
N PRO A 103 4.09 8.25 3.64
CA PRO A 103 5.39 8.41 4.28
C PRO A 103 5.27 9.49 5.37
N PHE A 104 5.74 9.20 6.57
CA PHE A 104 5.76 10.16 7.68
C PHE A 104 6.94 9.87 8.62
N LYS A 105 7.82 10.86 8.80
CA LYS A 105 9.12 10.72 9.50
C LYS A 105 9.94 9.56 8.91
N GLU A 106 10.47 8.67 9.74
CA GLU A 106 11.34 7.55 9.37
C GLU A 106 10.56 6.27 8.95
N PHE A 107 9.26 6.41 8.73
CA PHE A 107 8.37 5.28 8.48
C PHE A 107 7.47 5.49 7.27
N ILE A 108 7.02 4.37 6.71
CA ILE A 108 6.01 4.32 5.67
C ILE A 108 4.81 3.56 6.24
N TYR A 109 3.66 4.22 6.25
CA TYR A 109 2.39 3.64 6.67
C TYR A 109 1.63 3.16 5.44
N VAL A 110 1.09 1.96 5.52
CA VAL A 110 0.37 1.33 4.42
C VAL A 110 -0.96 0.79 4.93
N HIS A 111 -2.06 1.33 4.42
CA HIS A 111 -3.42 0.89 4.74
C HIS A 111 -4.03 0.16 3.56
N TYR A 112 -4.40 -1.10 3.78
CA TYR A 112 -5.05 -1.97 2.82
C TYR A 112 -6.54 -2.08 3.09
N THR A 113 -7.33 -2.20 2.02
CA THR A 113 -8.75 -2.54 2.11
C THR A 113 -9.12 -3.47 0.97
N VAL A 114 -9.81 -4.56 1.32
CA VAL A 114 -10.42 -5.54 0.41
C VAL A 114 -11.91 -5.20 0.28
N HIS A 115 -12.34 -4.91 -0.95
CA HIS A 115 -13.70 -4.44 -1.26
C HIS A 115 -14.66 -5.55 -1.66
N ASN A 116 -14.15 -6.74 -2.00
CA ASN A 116 -14.98 -7.88 -2.42
C ASN A 116 -14.28 -9.22 -2.15
N ASN A 117 -15.02 -10.32 -2.37
CA ASN A 117 -14.55 -11.69 -2.11
C ASN A 117 -13.57 -12.24 -3.15
N MET A 118 -13.16 -11.44 -4.14
CA MET A 118 -12.28 -11.90 -5.21
C MET A 118 -10.80 -11.82 -4.85
N PHE A 119 -10.42 -11.10 -3.78
CA PHE A 119 -9.01 -11.02 -3.39
C PHE A 119 -8.46 -12.41 -3.07
N THR A 120 -7.29 -12.72 -3.63
CA THR A 120 -6.54 -13.94 -3.35
C THR A 120 -5.13 -13.58 -2.92
N VAL A 121 -4.58 -14.35 -1.97
CA VAL A 121 -3.20 -14.18 -1.54
C VAL A 121 -2.27 -14.60 -2.69
N PRO A 122 -1.31 -13.76 -3.13
CA PRO A 122 -0.37 -14.11 -4.19
C PRO A 122 0.53 -15.28 -3.81
N ASP A 123 0.95 -16.08 -4.80
CA ASP A 123 2.02 -17.06 -4.62
C ASP A 123 3.37 -16.30 -4.45
N PRO A 124 4.17 -16.54 -3.40
CA PRO A 124 5.48 -15.91 -3.25
C PRO A 124 6.44 -16.15 -4.43
N LYS A 125 6.24 -17.19 -5.23
CA LYS A 125 7.01 -17.45 -6.46
C LYS A 125 6.58 -16.60 -7.65
N SER A 126 5.38 -16.03 -7.60
CA SER A 126 4.80 -15.26 -8.72
C SER A 126 5.54 -13.95 -9.01
N ARG A 127 6.22 -13.39 -8.01
CA ARG A 127 6.91 -12.11 -8.15
C ARG A 127 8.13 -12.03 -7.25
N LYS A 128 9.24 -11.58 -7.84
CA LYS A 128 10.47 -11.28 -7.12
C LYS A 128 10.54 -9.79 -6.82
N ARG A 129 11.07 -9.44 -5.64
CA ARG A 129 11.50 -8.07 -5.35
C ARG A 129 12.51 -7.67 -6.43
N ARG A 130 12.38 -6.47 -6.98
CA ARG A 130 13.43 -5.95 -7.86
C ARG A 130 14.67 -5.77 -7.00
N LEU A 131 15.81 -6.27 -7.47
CA LEU A 131 17.09 -5.91 -6.89
C LEU A 131 17.23 -4.40 -7.05
N GLU A 132 17.28 -3.66 -5.93
CA GLU A 132 17.67 -2.27 -5.97
C GLU A 132 19.15 -2.28 -6.38
N GLY A 133 19.43 -1.81 -7.60
CA GLY A 133 20.80 -1.63 -8.04
C GLY A 133 21.41 -0.54 -7.16
N TYR A 134 22.37 -0.91 -6.32
CA TYR A 134 23.29 0.04 -5.71
C TYR A 134 24.03 0.75 -6.86
N TYR A 135 23.61 1.98 -7.15
CA TYR A 135 24.36 2.93 -7.98
C TYR A 135 25.11 3.88 -7.06
#